data_AF-A0A7S3PN70-F1
#
_entry.id   AF-A0A7S3PN70-F1
#
_cell.length_a   1.000
_cell.length_b   1.000
_cell.length_c   1.000
_cell.angle_alpha   90.00
_cell.angle_beta   90.00
_cell.angle_gamma   90.00
#
_symmetry.space_group_name_H-M   'P 1'
#
loop_
_entity.id
_entity.type
_entity.pdbx_description
1 polymer ?
#
loop_
_entity_poly.entity_id
_entity_poly.type
_entity_poly.pdbx_seq_one_letter_code
_entity_poly.pdbx_strand_id
1 'polypeptide(L)'
;DYSSGTLDFRIENASDTFRDLKKPIGALNPKRLEEFIEKYEALDTGYSEYPPFHYGSHYSNAGIVLHYLLRVEPFSTLAIDLQDGRFDRPDRLFFSMDNCWR
;
A
#
# COMPACT_ATOMS: atom_id res chain seq x y z
N ASP A 1 -0.85 2.55 -14.56
CA ASP A 1 -1.85 3.49 -15.12
C ASP A 1 -3.27 3.07 -14.73
N TYR A 2 -3.99 3.95 -14.02
CA TYR A 2 -5.41 3.77 -13.66
C TYR A 2 -6.28 4.94 -14.14
N SER A 3 -5.74 5.81 -14.99
CA SER A 3 -6.38 7.05 -15.44
C SER A 3 -6.68 7.08 -16.94
N SER A 4 -5.94 6.30 -17.74
CA SER A 4 -6.14 6.27 -19.19
C SER A 4 -7.46 5.59 -19.57
N GLY A 5 -8.14 6.12 -20.59
CA GLY A 5 -9.37 5.52 -21.14
C GLY A 5 -9.13 4.22 -21.92
N THR A 6 -7.89 3.92 -22.28
CA THR A 6 -7.48 2.66 -22.90
C THR A 6 -6.09 2.28 -22.36
N LEU A 7 -5.92 1.02 -22.02
CA LEU A 7 -4.66 0.49 -21.49
C LEU A 7 -3.92 -0.26 -22.61
N ASP A 8 -2.80 0.29 -23.07
CA ASP A 8 -1.95 -0.37 -24.06
C ASP A 8 -0.86 -1.20 -23.37
N PHE A 9 -0.90 -2.51 -23.60
CA PHE A 9 0.05 -3.46 -23.01
C PHE A 9 1.34 -3.64 -23.83
N ARG A 10 1.46 -3.00 -24.99
CA ARG A 10 2.60 -3.16 -25.91
C ARG A 10 3.66 -2.07 -25.77
N ILE A 11 3.48 -1.14 -24.84
CA ILE A 11 4.38 0.00 -24.65
C ILE A 11 5.78 -0.49 -24.26
N GLU A 12 6.79 -0.06 -25.01
CA GLU A 12 8.20 -0.43 -24.79
C GLU A 12 8.78 0.24 -23.53
N ASN A 13 8.36 1.47 -23.22
CA ASN A 13 8.65 2.14 -21.95
C ASN A 13 7.63 1.76 -20.89
N ALA A 14 7.81 0.56 -20.35
CA ALA A 14 6.89 -0.09 -19.42
C ALA A 14 6.65 0.68 -18.10
N SER A 15 7.41 1.72 -17.75
CA SER A 15 7.34 2.38 -16.42
C SER A 15 6.01 3.07 -16.12
N ASP A 16 5.31 3.58 -17.13
CA ASP A 16 4.10 4.39 -16.93
C ASP A 16 2.86 3.50 -16.74
N THR A 17 2.88 2.33 -17.38
CA THR A 17 1.78 1.35 -17.35
C THR A 17 2.04 0.23 -16.35
N PHE A 18 3.25 -0.33 -16.35
CA PHE A 18 3.64 -1.49 -15.57
C PHE A 18 4.54 -1.10 -14.40
N ARG A 19 4.28 -1.73 -13.26
CA ARG A 19 5.13 -1.61 -12.08
C ARG A 19 6.49 -2.28 -12.35
N ASP A 20 7.57 -1.62 -11.95
CA ASP A 20 8.88 -2.27 -11.85
C ASP A 20 8.85 -3.37 -10.79
N LEU A 21 8.82 -4.63 -11.24
CA LEU A 21 8.71 -5.79 -10.37
C LEU A 21 10.01 -6.10 -9.61
N LYS A 22 11.14 -5.49 -10.00
CA LYS A 22 12.43 -5.67 -9.31
C LYS A 22 12.50 -4.89 -8.00
N LYS A 23 11.59 -3.93 -7.81
CA LYS A 23 11.53 -3.05 -6.63
C LYS A 23 10.36 -3.41 -5.71
N PRO A 24 10.51 -3.29 -4.39
CA PRO A 24 9.38 -3.30 -3.46
C PRO A 24 8.51 -2.04 -3.66
N ILE A 25 7.26 -2.07 -3.18
CA ILE A 25 6.30 -0.96 -3.32
C ILE A 25 6.88 0.36 -2.79
N GLY A 26 7.49 0.33 -1.61
CA GLY A 26 8.06 1.53 -0.97
C GLY A 26 9.23 2.16 -1.74
N ALA A 27 9.82 1.47 -2.72
CA ALA A 27 10.93 1.95 -3.53
C ALA A 27 10.53 2.47 -4.91
N LEU A 28 9.23 2.46 -5.25
CA LEU A 28 8.74 2.93 -6.55
C LEU A 28 8.74 4.46 -6.64
N ASN A 29 8.46 5.14 -5.54
CA ASN A 29 8.51 6.60 -5.45
C ASN A 29 9.89 7.03 -4.90
N PRO A 30 10.73 7.73 -5.68
CA PRO A 30 12.08 8.10 -5.26
C PRO A 30 12.14 8.95 -3.99
N LYS A 31 11.20 9.91 -3.85
CA LYS A 31 11.13 10.77 -2.66
C LYS A 31 10.78 9.96 -1.41
N ARG A 32 9.80 9.07 -1.53
CA ARG A 32 9.40 8.20 -0.41
C ARG A 32 10.50 7.19 -0.05
N LEU A 33 11.26 6.72 -1.03
CA LEU A 33 12.40 5.84 -0.83
C LEU A 33 13.49 6.53 0.00
N GLU A 34 13.80 7.79 -0.29
CA GLU A 34 14.75 8.60 0.48
C GLU A 34 14.34 8.69 1.96
N GLU A 35 13.07 8.99 2.25
CA GLU A 35 12.54 9.01 3.62
C GLU A 35 12.71 7.65 4.35
N PHE A 36 12.54 6.53 3.63
CA PHE A 36 12.74 5.20 4.21
C PHE A 36 14.21 4.86 4.47
N ILE A 37 15.13 5.32 3.61
CA ILE A 37 16.57 5.14 3.77
C ILE A 37 17.05 5.98 4.96
N GLU A 38 16.68 7.26 5.02
CA GLU A 38 17.04 8.15 6.13
C GLU A 38 16.57 7.59 7.48
N LYS A 39 15.33 7.08 7.53
CA LYS A 39 14.80 6.42 8.73
C LYS A 39 15.61 5.18 9.11
N TYR A 40 15.97 4.35 8.13
CA TYR A 40 16.77 3.15 8.38
C TYR A 40 18.14 3.53 8.95
N GLU A 41 18.83 4.49 8.34
CA GLU A 41 20.16 4.95 8.76
C GLU A 41 20.14 5.57 10.16
N ALA A 42 19.10 6.33 10.49
CA ALA A 42 18.92 6.88 11.84
C ALA A 42 18.73 5.78 12.90
N LEU A 43 18.06 4.67 12.54
CA LEU A 43 17.89 3.51 13.42
C LEU A 43 19.17 2.67 13.54
N ASP A 44 20.02 2.67 12.52
CA ASP A 44 21.29 1.92 12.48
C ASP A 44 22.42 2.59 13.28
N THR A 45 22.07 3.55 14.15
CA THR A 45 23.01 4.28 15.01
C THR A 45 23.49 3.47 16.23
N GLY A 46 23.01 2.23 16.41
CA GLY A 46 23.40 1.33 17.49
C GLY A 46 22.76 1.64 18.86
N TYR A 47 21.88 2.64 18.93
CA TYR A 47 21.14 3.00 20.15
C TYR A 47 19.76 2.33 20.27
N SER A 48 19.32 1.62 19.23
CA SER A 48 18.03 0.93 19.19
C SER A 48 18.17 -0.52 19.70
N GLU A 49 17.25 -0.94 20.56
CA GLU A 49 17.10 -2.35 20.98
C GLU A 49 16.65 -3.26 19.82
N TYR A 50 16.04 -2.67 18.79
CA TYR A 50 15.51 -3.39 17.63
C TYR A 50 16.39 -3.20 16.40
N PRO A 51 16.50 -4.22 15.52
CA PRO A 51 17.16 -4.07 14.24
C PRO A 51 16.56 -2.92 13.41
N PRO A 52 17.37 -2.17 12.64
CA PRO A 52 16.88 -1.13 11.76
C PRO A 52 15.97 -1.70 10.67
N PHE A 53 15.00 -0.91 10.22
CA PHE A 53 14.01 -1.34 9.22
C PHE A 53 13.55 -0.17 8.35
N HIS A 54 13.25 -0.50 7.09
CA HIS A 54 12.70 0.48 6.14
C HIS A 54 11.20 0.69 6.35
N TYR A 55 10.44 -0.39 6.61
CA TYR A 55 8.98 -0.36 6.65
C TYR A 55 8.45 -0.77 8.03
N GLY A 56 7.75 0.14 8.71
CA GLY A 56 7.05 -0.19 9.96
C GLY A 56 5.70 -0.88 9.74
N SER A 57 5.21 -0.91 8.50
CA SER A 57 3.97 -1.55 8.11
C SER A 57 4.25 -2.67 7.11
N HIS A 58 3.54 -3.78 7.24
CA HIS A 58 3.67 -4.91 6.34
C HIS A 58 2.71 -4.78 5.14
N TYR A 59 3.11 -5.28 3.98
CA TYR A 59 2.31 -5.23 2.74
C TYR A 59 1.10 -6.18 2.76
N SER A 60 1.02 -7.08 3.75
CA SER A 60 -0.07 -8.04 3.92
C SER A 60 -0.45 -8.10 5.39
N ASN A 61 -1.73 -7.87 5.69
CA ASN A 61 -2.34 -8.07 7.00
C ASN A 61 -3.86 -8.24 6.84
N ALA A 62 -4.54 -8.70 7.90
CA ALA A 62 -5.99 -8.95 7.87
C ALA A 62 -6.80 -7.69 7.54
N GLY A 63 -6.39 -6.52 8.04
CA GLY A 63 -7.05 -5.25 7.75
C GLY A 63 -7.03 -4.90 6.25
N ILE A 64 -5.92 -5.15 5.56
CA ILE A 64 -5.81 -4.96 4.10
C ILE A 64 -6.77 -5.89 3.35
N VAL A 65 -6.88 -7.17 3.78
CA VAL A 65 -7.81 -8.13 3.16
C VAL A 65 -9.25 -7.66 3.32
N LEU A 66 -9.64 -7.24 4.52
CA LEU A 66 -10.98 -6.71 4.80
C LEU A 66 -11.25 -5.42 4.02
N HIS A 67 -10.26 -4.53 3.89
CA HIS A 67 -10.37 -3.29 3.12
C HIS A 67 -10.69 -3.57 1.64
N TYR A 68 -9.96 -4.47 0.97
CA TYR A 68 -10.20 -4.79 -0.44
C TYR A 68 -11.49 -5.59 -0.67
N LEU A 69 -11.85 -6.48 0.26
CA LEU A 69 -13.02 -7.36 0.14
C LEU A 69 -14.29 -6.80 0.81
N LEU A 70 -14.28 -5.53 1.20
CA LEU A 70 -15.37 -4.84 1.93
C LEU A 70 -16.78 -5.06 1.36
N ARG A 71 -16.90 -5.33 0.04
CA ARG A 71 -18.17 -5.49 -0.68
C ARG A 71 -18.59 -6.96 -0.85
N VAL A 72 -17.89 -7.89 -0.21
CA VAL A 72 -18.06 -9.34 -0.36
C VAL A 72 -18.23 -9.97 1.03
N GLU A 73 -19.29 -10.75 1.24
CA GLU A 73 -19.43 -11.54 2.48
C GLU A 73 -18.49 -12.75 2.47
N PRO A 74 -17.95 -13.17 3.64
CA PRO A 74 -18.22 -12.65 5.00
C PRO A 74 -17.36 -11.43 5.39
N PHE A 75 -16.58 -10.87 4.46
CA PHE A 75 -15.60 -9.83 4.78
C PHE A 75 -16.24 -8.49 5.14
N SER A 76 -17.41 -8.14 4.61
CA SER A 76 -18.13 -6.94 5.06
C SER A 76 -18.52 -7.04 6.53
N THR A 77 -19.10 -8.18 6.94
CA THR A 77 -19.43 -8.45 8.36
C THR A 77 -18.19 -8.35 9.25
N LEU A 78 -17.10 -9.01 8.85
CA LEU A 78 -15.83 -8.96 9.61
C LEU A 78 -15.22 -7.54 9.66
N ALA A 79 -15.39 -6.73 8.61
CA ALA A 79 -14.92 -5.34 8.59
C ALA A 79 -15.73 -4.45 9.54
N ILE A 80 -17.05 -4.68 9.65
CA ILE A 80 -17.94 -4.02 10.62
C ILE A 80 -17.56 -4.41 12.04
N ASP A 81 -17.33 -5.69 12.30
CA ASP A 81 -16.93 -6.20 13.62
C ASP A 81 -15.59 -5.61 14.07
N LEU A 82 -14.64 -5.48 13.15
CA LEU A 82 -13.34 -4.85 13.42
C LEU A 82 -13.46 -3.34 13.73
N GLN A 83 -14.53 -2.68 13.29
CA GLN A 83 -14.74 -1.23 13.38
C GLN A 83 -15.89 -0.88 14.33
N ASP A 84 -15.95 -1.58 15.47
CA ASP A 84 -16.91 -1.34 16.56
C ASP A 84 -18.38 -1.39 16.12
N GLY A 85 -18.73 -2.34 15.25
CA GLY A 85 -20.12 -2.60 14.84
C GLY A 85 -20.66 -1.64 13.77
N ARG A 86 -19.79 -0.89 13.09
CA ARG A 86 -20.16 -0.06 11.93
C ARG A 86 -19.04 -0.02 10.90
N PHE A 87 -19.35 0.44 9.69
CA PHE A 87 -18.30 0.72 8.72
C PHE A 87 -17.40 1.87 9.17
N ASP A 88 -16.15 1.83 8.68
CA ASP A 88 -15.20 2.92 8.84
C ASP A 88 -15.69 4.20 8.09
N ARG A 89 -15.01 5.32 8.32
CA ARG A 89 -15.24 6.58 7.63
C ARG A 89 -15.13 6.39 6.11
N PRO A 90 -16.07 6.95 5.31
CA PRO A 90 -16.11 6.73 3.87
C PRO A 90 -14.80 7.04 3.13
N ASP A 91 -14.05 8.05 3.56
CA ASP A 91 -12.76 8.46 3.00
C ASP A 91 -11.62 7.46 3.23
N ARG A 92 -11.79 6.51 4.17
CA ARG A 92 -10.84 5.43 4.47
C ARG A 92 -11.24 4.07 3.91
N LEU A 93 -12.46 3.95 3.38
CA LEU A 93 -12.94 2.71 2.77
C LEU A 93 -12.39 2.54 1.35
N PHE A 94 -12.35 1.30 0.87
CA PHE A 94 -11.96 1.04 -0.51
C PHE A 94 -13.06 1.50 -1.47
N PHE A 95 -12.78 2.54 -2.26
CA PHE A 95 -13.72 3.06 -3.26
C PHE A 95 -13.15 3.27 -4.66
N SER A 96 -11.82 3.32 -4.84
CA SER A 96 -11.18 3.55 -6.14
C SER A 96 -9.82 2.88 -6.22
N MET A 97 -9.54 2.23 -7.35
CA MET A 97 -8.23 1.63 -7.65
C MET A 97 -7.13 2.69 -7.78
N ASP A 98 -7.43 3.80 -8.47
CA ASP A 98 -6.50 4.92 -8.63
C ASP A 98 -6.16 5.57 -7.29
N ASN A 99 -7.17 5.80 -6.44
CA ASN A 99 -6.94 6.35 -5.10
C ASN A 99 -6.10 5.40 -4.23
N CYS A 100 -6.37 4.10 -4.30
CA CYS A 100 -5.64 3.09 -3.52
C CYS A 100 -4.18 2.90 -3.97
N TRP A 101 -3.85 3.20 -5.23
CA TRP A 101 -2.49 3.10 -5.77
C TRP A 101 -1.59 4.29 -5.42
N ARG A 102 -2.15 5.49 -5.25
CA ARG A 102 -1.41 6.74 -5.02
C ARG A 102 -0.84 6.83 -3.61
#